data_AF-A0A401USP0-F1
#
_entry.id   AF-A0A401USP0-F1
#
_cell.length_a   1.000
_cell.length_b   1.000
_cell.length_c   1.000
_cell.angle_alpha   90.00
_cell.angle_beta   90.00
_cell.angle_gamma   90.00
#
_symmetry.space_group_name_H-M   'P 1'
#
loop_
_entity.id
_entity.type
_entity.pdbx_description
1 polymer ?
#
loop_
_entity_poly.entity_id
_entity_poly.type
_entity_poly.pdbx_seq_one_letter_code
_entity_poly.pdbx_strand_id
1 'polypeptide(L)'
;MKENHDNIHSTYGYITKNHRIENKIEKTHYNDAFAITKGVNQIRNTEIFAVKQSRRNNRSLEMFYDAKYIDIRTGEKVSGGDLNNGRRTRDENLNSENLHQYRGQELSKGQRRIRKVRYFYQHNDLVKYEGKVYSVRGTQNGGAYIRLNEIKKVPRVDLLIPYKFNKGIVWI
;
A
#
# COMPACT_ATOMS: atom_id res chain seq x y z
N MET A 1 2.51 33.31 -7.66
CA MET A 1 1.36 32.95 -8.54
C MET A 1 0.42 34.14 -8.68
N LYS A 2 -0.39 34.49 -7.66
CA LYS A 2 -1.24 35.70 -7.69
C LYS A 2 -0.46 37.02 -7.77
N GLU A 3 0.79 37.03 -7.29
CA GLU A 3 1.69 38.19 -7.42
C GLU A 3 2.26 38.38 -8.84
N ASN A 4 2.17 37.36 -9.70
CA ASN A 4 2.80 37.36 -11.03
C ASN A 4 1.78 37.35 -12.18
N HIS A 5 0.48 37.18 -11.89
CA HIS A 5 -0.57 37.12 -12.91
C HIS A 5 -1.90 37.67 -12.36
N ASP A 6 -2.55 38.52 -13.16
CA ASP A 6 -3.75 39.26 -12.73
C ASP A 6 -5.04 38.41 -12.72
N ASN A 7 -5.12 37.34 -13.53
CA ASN A 7 -6.35 36.53 -13.72
C ASN A 7 -6.21 35.12 -13.14
N ILE A 8 -6.07 35.00 -11.82
CA ILE A 8 -6.01 33.70 -11.13
C ILE A 8 -7.28 33.47 -10.32
N HIS A 9 -8.05 32.46 -10.74
CA HIS A 9 -9.24 31.99 -10.04
C HIS A 9 -8.99 30.61 -9.42
N SER A 10 -9.50 30.41 -8.21
CA SER A 10 -9.48 29.13 -7.51
C SER A 10 -10.90 28.57 -7.40
N THR A 11 -11.07 27.29 -7.66
CA THR A 11 -12.37 26.60 -7.54
C THR A 11 -12.31 25.48 -6.51
N TYR A 12 -13.46 25.16 -5.92
CA TYR A 12 -13.60 24.04 -4.99
C TYR A 12 -13.95 22.74 -5.69
N GLY A 13 -13.46 21.62 -5.16
CA GLY A 13 -13.69 20.30 -5.74
C GLY A 13 -15.16 19.86 -5.80
N TYR A 14 -16.03 20.41 -4.93
CA TYR A 14 -17.46 20.11 -5.00
C TYR A 14 -18.13 20.75 -6.22
N ILE A 15 -17.69 21.95 -6.64
CA ILE A 15 -18.21 22.67 -7.80
C ILE A 15 -17.83 21.93 -9.08
N THR A 16 -16.56 21.54 -9.21
CA THR A 16 -16.06 20.79 -10.37
C THR A 16 -16.70 19.40 -10.46
N LYS A 17 -16.94 18.74 -9.32
CA LYS A 17 -17.70 17.49 -9.26
C LYS A 17 -19.12 17.66 -9.77
N ASN A 18 -19.82 18.73 -9.40
CA ASN A 18 -21.19 18.96 -9.84
C ASN A 18 -21.26 19.20 -11.35
N HIS A 19 -20.39 20.08 -11.87
CA HIS A 19 -20.28 20.34 -13.30
C HIS A 19 -19.96 19.06 -14.10
N ARG A 20 -19.09 18.20 -13.58
CA ARG A 20 -18.78 16.90 -14.18
C ARG A 20 -20.01 16.00 -14.31
N ILE A 21 -20.83 15.93 -13.25
CA ILE A 21 -22.05 15.10 -13.22
C ILE A 21 -23.10 15.66 -14.20
N GLU A 22 -23.33 16.96 -14.16
CA GLU A 22 -24.29 17.66 -15.02
C GLU A 22 -23.97 17.45 -16.51
N ASN A 23 -22.69 17.51 -16.88
CA ASN A 23 -22.23 17.38 -18.26
C ASN A 23 -21.81 15.94 -18.64
N LYS A 24 -22.10 14.96 -17.79
CA LYS A 24 -21.77 13.53 -18.01
C LYS A 24 -20.31 13.27 -18.40
N ILE A 25 -19.38 14.05 -17.85
CA ILE A 25 -17.94 13.90 -18.07
C ILE A 25 -17.42 12.76 -17.18
N GLU A 26 -16.66 11.83 -17.73
CA GLU A 26 -16.09 10.72 -16.96
C GLU A 26 -15.06 11.21 -15.92
N LYS A 27 -15.07 10.60 -14.73
CA LYS A 27 -14.10 10.90 -13.66
C LYS A 27 -12.73 10.35 -13.99
N THR A 28 -11.86 11.19 -14.55
CA THR A 28 -10.45 10.89 -14.80
C THR A 28 -9.57 12.10 -14.52
N HIS A 29 -8.27 11.86 -14.24
CA HIS A 29 -7.32 12.94 -13.95
C HIS A 29 -7.16 13.95 -15.11
N TYR A 30 -7.22 13.49 -16.36
CA TYR A 30 -7.10 14.38 -17.52
C TYR A 30 -8.39 15.17 -17.80
N ASN A 31 -9.56 14.64 -17.41
CA ASN A 31 -10.83 15.36 -17.52
C ASN A 31 -11.02 16.42 -16.42
N ASP A 32 -10.35 16.27 -15.27
CA ASP A 32 -10.49 17.19 -14.13
C ASP A 32 -10.05 18.63 -14.50
N ALA A 33 -9.06 18.81 -15.39
CA ALA A 33 -8.65 20.13 -15.88
C ALA A 33 -9.80 20.84 -16.64
N PHE A 34 -10.52 20.11 -17.50
CA PHE A 34 -11.70 20.64 -18.19
C PHE A 34 -12.84 20.94 -17.22
N ALA A 35 -13.03 20.10 -16.20
CA ALA A 35 -14.04 20.36 -15.17
C ALA A 35 -13.73 21.62 -14.33
N ILE A 36 -12.44 21.93 -14.11
CA ILE A 36 -12.01 23.18 -13.43
C ILE A 36 -12.34 24.40 -14.30
N THR A 37 -12.10 24.33 -15.62
CA THR A 37 -12.36 25.43 -16.55
C THR A 37 -13.80 25.48 -17.06
N LYS A 38 -14.70 24.60 -16.57
CA LYS A 38 -16.07 24.42 -17.08
C LYS A 38 -16.15 24.11 -18.59
N GLY A 39 -15.16 23.38 -19.11
CA GLY A 39 -15.09 22.98 -20.51
C GLY A 39 -15.91 21.73 -20.81
N VAL A 40 -16.72 21.76 -21.87
CA VAL A 40 -17.60 20.66 -22.29
C VAL A 40 -17.22 20.09 -23.67
N ASN A 41 -17.02 20.96 -24.67
CA ASN A 41 -16.91 20.57 -26.09
C ASN A 41 -15.47 20.54 -26.63
N GLN A 42 -14.46 20.65 -25.77
CA GLN A 42 -13.06 20.67 -26.20
C GLN A 42 -12.62 19.29 -26.70
N ILE A 43 -11.75 19.29 -27.72
CA ILE A 43 -11.11 18.08 -28.23
C ILE A 43 -10.25 17.47 -27.12
N ARG A 44 -10.51 16.20 -26.80
CA ARG A 44 -9.71 15.45 -25.82
C ARG A 44 -8.55 14.75 -26.51
N ASN A 45 -7.42 14.64 -25.83
CA ASN A 45 -6.31 13.84 -26.32
C ASN A 45 -6.71 12.35 -26.36
N THR A 46 -6.41 11.69 -27.48
CA THR A 46 -6.61 10.25 -27.67
C THR A 46 -5.52 9.43 -27.00
N GLU A 47 -4.32 9.99 -26.86
CA GLU A 47 -3.17 9.33 -26.25
C GLU A 47 -3.07 9.67 -24.76
N ILE A 48 -3.56 8.76 -23.93
CA ILE A 48 -3.50 8.90 -22.47
C ILE A 48 -2.36 8.03 -21.95
N PHE A 49 -1.33 8.67 -21.40
CA PHE A 49 -0.27 7.94 -20.71
C PHE A 49 -0.73 7.53 -19.31
N ALA A 50 -0.88 6.22 -19.10
CA ALA A 50 -1.22 5.67 -17.80
C ALA A 50 0.01 5.61 -16.89
N VAL A 51 0.01 6.42 -15.84
CA VAL A 51 1.10 6.47 -14.86
C VAL A 51 0.59 6.01 -13.50
N LYS A 52 1.31 5.08 -12.88
CA LYS A 52 1.09 4.64 -11.50
C LYS A 52 2.11 5.28 -10.58
N GLN A 53 1.63 5.98 -9.55
CA GLN A 53 2.48 6.41 -8.44
C GLN A 53 2.38 5.41 -7.28
N SER A 54 3.46 4.68 -7.04
CA SER A 54 3.61 3.74 -5.94
C SER A 54 4.55 4.32 -4.89
N ARG A 55 4.20 4.22 -3.60
CA ARG A 55 5.05 4.73 -2.52
C ARG A 55 6.44 4.09 -2.56
N ARG A 56 7.49 4.91 -2.47
CA ARG A 56 8.88 4.40 -2.39
C ARG A 56 9.15 3.79 -1.02
N ASN A 57 8.82 4.51 0.05
CA ASN A 57 9.11 4.13 1.44
C ASN A 57 7.82 3.86 2.23
N ASN A 58 7.91 3.01 3.26
CA ASN A 58 6.88 2.90 4.28
C ASN A 58 7.00 4.08 5.25
N ARG A 59 5.88 4.57 5.80
CA ARG A 59 5.88 5.68 6.78
C ARG A 59 6.38 5.27 8.17
N SER A 60 6.31 3.98 8.50
CA SER A 60 6.87 3.42 9.73
C SER A 60 8.05 2.50 9.43
N LEU A 61 9.15 2.72 10.15
CA LEU A 61 10.32 1.85 10.19
C LEU A 61 10.13 0.67 11.14
N GLU A 62 9.19 0.76 12.05
CA GLU A 62 8.96 -0.24 13.07
C GLU A 62 7.85 -1.22 12.68
N MET A 63 8.09 -2.50 12.93
CA MET A 63 7.10 -3.56 12.87
C MET A 63 6.84 -4.07 14.28
N PHE A 64 5.59 -3.99 14.71
CA PHE A 64 5.13 -4.60 15.94
C PHE A 64 4.57 -5.98 15.63
N TYR A 65 5.08 -6.99 16.31
CA TYR A 65 4.54 -8.34 16.31
C TYR A 65 4.02 -8.62 17.70
N ASP A 66 2.74 -8.90 17.76
CA ASP A 66 2.05 -9.13 19.00
C ASP A 66 2.39 -10.50 19.60
N ALA A 67 2.17 -10.65 20.91
CA ALA A 67 2.35 -11.91 21.61
C ALA A 67 1.36 -12.97 21.08
N LYS A 68 1.76 -14.24 21.17
CA LYS A 68 0.94 -15.38 20.75
C LYS A 68 0.61 -16.25 21.95
N TYR A 69 -0.65 -16.63 22.05
CA TYR A 69 -1.19 -17.44 23.14
C TYR A 69 -1.95 -18.65 22.57
N ILE A 70 -2.15 -19.66 23.40
CA ILE A 70 -3.17 -20.68 23.17
C ILE A 70 -4.50 -20.15 23.73
N ASP A 71 -5.56 -20.10 22.92
CA ASP A 71 -6.92 -19.83 23.43
C ASP A 71 -7.40 -21.05 24.22
N ILE A 72 -7.75 -20.87 25.49
CA ILE A 72 -8.19 -21.98 26.37
C ILE A 72 -9.51 -22.62 25.94
N ARG A 73 -10.34 -21.94 25.14
CA ARG A 73 -11.61 -22.49 24.66
C ARG A 73 -11.44 -23.41 23.46
N THR A 74 -10.58 -23.03 22.52
CA THR A 74 -10.39 -23.74 21.25
C THR A 74 -9.11 -24.56 21.19
N GLY A 75 -8.14 -24.27 22.06
CA GLY A 75 -6.79 -24.84 22.00
C GLY A 75 -5.93 -24.29 20.86
N GLU A 76 -6.40 -23.28 20.12
CA GLU A 76 -5.72 -22.76 18.94
C GLU A 76 -4.73 -21.63 19.27
N LYS A 77 -3.72 -21.49 18.39
CA LYS A 77 -2.75 -20.39 18.47
C LYS A 77 -3.35 -19.10 17.93
N VAL A 78 -3.50 -18.10 18.79
CA VAL A 78 -4.09 -16.79 18.47
C VAL A 78 -3.18 -15.62 18.86
N SER A 79 -3.44 -14.43 18.31
CA SER A 79 -2.74 -13.21 18.72
C SER A 79 -3.32 -12.63 20.00
N GLY A 80 -2.50 -11.96 20.80
CA GLY A 80 -2.97 -11.15 21.92
C GLY A 80 -4.01 -10.09 21.52
N GLY A 81 -3.92 -9.52 20.33
CA GLY A 81 -4.88 -8.56 19.78
C GLY A 81 -6.23 -9.19 19.45
N ASP A 82 -6.25 -10.48 19.12
CA ASP A 82 -7.49 -11.24 18.93
C ASP A 82 -8.15 -11.50 20.30
N LEU A 83 -7.32 -11.84 21.31
CA LEU A 83 -7.73 -11.96 22.71
C LEU A 83 -7.53 -10.65 23.49
N ASN A 84 -8.14 -9.57 23.00
CA ASN A 84 -8.07 -8.25 23.63
C ASN A 84 -9.06 -8.11 24.80
N ASN A 85 -8.91 -7.05 25.60
CA ASN A 85 -9.77 -6.82 26.76
C ASN A 85 -11.10 -6.09 26.43
N GLY A 86 -11.45 -5.98 25.15
CA GLY A 86 -12.66 -5.34 24.66
C GLY A 86 -12.68 -3.81 24.71
N ARG A 87 -11.67 -3.18 25.30
CA ARG A 87 -11.62 -1.73 25.44
C ARG A 87 -11.17 -1.06 24.14
N ARG A 88 -12.03 -0.22 23.55
CA ARG A 88 -11.70 0.57 22.34
C ARG A 88 -11.67 2.07 22.57
N THR A 89 -12.49 2.57 23.48
CA THR A 89 -12.62 4.01 23.76
C THR A 89 -12.53 4.27 25.28
N ARG A 90 -12.68 5.53 25.67
CA ARG A 90 -12.76 5.92 27.09
C ARG A 90 -14.15 5.68 27.69
N ASP A 91 -15.17 5.60 26.84
CA ASP A 91 -16.55 5.35 27.24
C ASP A 91 -16.75 3.84 27.41
N GLU A 92 -17.11 3.43 28.62
CA GLU A 92 -17.27 2.01 28.96
C GLU A 92 -18.45 1.35 28.26
N ASN A 93 -19.49 2.13 27.92
CA ASN A 93 -20.68 1.61 27.26
C ASN A 93 -20.41 1.13 25.83
N LEU A 94 -19.30 1.57 25.23
CA LEU A 94 -18.88 1.19 23.88
C LEU A 94 -17.83 0.07 23.86
N ASN A 95 -17.50 -0.50 25.02
CA ASN A 95 -16.56 -1.61 25.11
C ASN A 95 -17.22 -2.92 24.67
N SER A 96 -16.43 -3.79 24.03
CA SER A 96 -16.85 -5.16 23.72
C SER A 96 -16.48 -6.12 24.86
N GLU A 97 -16.82 -7.39 24.70
CA GLU A 97 -16.47 -8.45 25.65
C GLU A 97 -14.95 -8.52 25.91
N ASN A 98 -14.59 -8.85 27.14
CA ASN A 98 -13.22 -9.12 27.53
C ASN A 98 -12.78 -10.53 27.10
N LEU A 99 -12.14 -10.64 25.95
CA LEU A 99 -11.57 -11.90 25.44
C LEU A 99 -10.20 -12.23 26.05
N HIS A 100 -9.58 -11.29 26.76
CA HIS A 100 -8.27 -11.48 27.41
C HIS A 100 -8.29 -12.60 28.45
N GLN A 101 -9.45 -12.85 29.06
CA GLN A 101 -9.63 -13.96 30.02
C GLN A 101 -9.34 -15.33 29.41
N TYR A 102 -9.47 -15.47 28.08
CA TYR A 102 -9.24 -16.72 27.37
C TYR A 102 -7.77 -16.93 26.94
N ARG A 103 -6.84 -16.11 27.44
CA ARG A 103 -5.41 -16.31 27.21
C ARG A 103 -4.88 -17.44 28.08
N GLY A 104 -4.54 -18.56 27.46
CA GLY A 104 -3.81 -19.66 28.09
C GLY A 104 -2.30 -19.45 28.03
N GLN A 105 -1.56 -20.52 27.75
CA GLN A 105 -0.11 -20.51 27.68
C GLN A 105 0.41 -19.51 26.64
N GLU A 106 1.40 -18.70 27.03
CA GLU A 106 2.13 -17.83 26.10
C GLU A 106 3.12 -18.66 25.26
N LEU A 107 2.92 -18.68 23.95
CA LEU A 107 3.78 -19.37 22.99
C LEU A 107 4.95 -18.49 22.53
N SER A 108 4.73 -17.18 22.42
CA SER A 108 5.79 -16.24 22.04
C SER A 108 5.50 -14.84 22.53
N LYS A 109 6.52 -14.19 23.09
CA LYS A 109 6.46 -12.79 23.49
C LYS A 109 6.27 -11.86 22.30
N GLY A 110 5.54 -10.77 22.54
CA GLY A 110 5.46 -9.66 21.60
C GLY A 110 6.85 -9.06 21.36
N GLN A 111 7.13 -8.65 20.13
CA GLN A 111 8.43 -8.12 19.74
C GLN A 111 8.27 -6.93 18.79
N ARG A 112 9.17 -5.96 18.93
CA ARG A 112 9.32 -4.82 18.02
C ARG A 112 10.54 -5.05 17.15
N ARG A 113 10.41 -4.90 15.83
CA ARG A 113 11.51 -5.01 14.88
C ARG A 113 11.68 -3.69 14.13
N ILE A 114 12.88 -3.14 14.16
CA ILE A 114 13.22 -1.92 13.43
C ILE A 114 13.80 -2.32 12.07
N ARG A 115 13.24 -1.75 11.00
CA ARG A 115 13.78 -1.90 9.64
C ARG A 115 14.99 -0.97 9.50
N LYS A 116 16.18 -1.56 9.41
CA LYS A 116 17.45 -0.82 9.27
C LYS A 116 17.93 -0.68 7.83
N VAL A 117 17.59 -1.65 6.99
CA VAL A 117 18.12 -1.75 5.63
C VAL A 117 16.98 -1.81 4.62
N ARG A 118 17.18 -1.15 3.48
CA ARG A 118 16.33 -1.24 2.30
C ARG A 118 17.03 -2.10 1.26
N TYR A 119 16.43 -3.24 0.92
CA TYR A 119 16.97 -4.10 -0.12
C TYR A 119 16.82 -3.51 -1.52
N PHE A 120 17.70 -3.90 -2.44
CA PHE A 120 17.69 -3.39 -3.82
C PHE A 120 16.39 -3.76 -4.55
N TYR A 121 16.05 -5.05 -4.56
CA TYR A 121 14.79 -5.53 -5.13
C TYR A 121 13.65 -5.40 -4.12
N GLN A 122 12.55 -4.83 -4.57
CA GLN A 122 11.34 -4.60 -3.78
C GLN A 122 10.19 -5.44 -4.30
N HIS A 123 9.18 -5.62 -3.46
CA HIS A 123 7.96 -6.33 -3.84
C HIS A 123 7.33 -5.72 -5.10
N ASN A 124 6.99 -6.60 -6.04
CA ASN A 124 6.49 -6.38 -7.39
C ASN A 124 7.48 -5.81 -8.41
N ASP A 125 8.76 -5.62 -8.10
CA ASP A 125 9.75 -5.33 -9.14
C ASP A 125 9.86 -6.52 -10.10
N LEU A 126 10.25 -6.26 -11.35
CA LEU A 126 10.45 -7.28 -12.37
C LEU A 126 11.94 -7.58 -12.54
N VAL A 127 12.25 -8.87 -12.61
CA VAL A 127 13.60 -9.40 -12.79
C VAL A 127 13.62 -10.45 -13.88
N LYS A 128 14.73 -10.55 -14.61
CA LYS A 128 15.00 -11.64 -15.55
C LYS A 128 15.76 -12.75 -14.83
N TYR A 129 15.28 -13.98 -15.00
CA TYR A 129 15.89 -15.20 -14.48
C TYR A 129 15.74 -16.30 -15.53
N GLU A 130 16.82 -17.00 -15.89
CA GLU A 130 16.80 -18.07 -16.91
C GLU A 130 16.08 -17.63 -18.22
N GLY A 131 16.28 -16.37 -18.64
CA GLY A 131 15.69 -15.79 -19.85
C GLY A 131 14.22 -15.35 -19.75
N LYS A 132 13.54 -15.62 -18.63
CA LYS A 132 12.13 -15.24 -18.41
C LYS A 132 12.01 -14.10 -17.40
N VAL A 133 10.95 -13.30 -17.54
CA VAL A 133 10.65 -12.19 -16.62
C VAL A 133 9.72 -12.67 -15.50
N TYR A 134 10.06 -12.33 -14.27
CA TYR A 134 9.33 -12.70 -13.07
C TYR A 134 9.14 -11.50 -12.15
N SER A 135 8.10 -11.54 -11.32
CA SER A 135 7.84 -10.54 -10.30
C SER A 135 8.36 -10.94 -8.93
N VAL A 136 8.99 -9.99 -8.25
CA VAL A 136 9.59 -10.17 -6.93
C VAL A 136 8.49 -10.23 -5.86
N ARG A 137 8.42 -11.35 -5.14
CA ARG A 137 7.55 -11.48 -3.96
C ARG A 137 8.18 -10.86 -2.72
N GLY A 138 9.49 -11.08 -2.54
CA GLY A 138 10.24 -10.53 -1.41
C GLY A 138 11.62 -11.14 -1.29
N THR A 139 12.42 -10.55 -0.41
CA THR A 139 13.81 -10.95 -0.15
C THR A 139 13.89 -11.91 1.04
N GLN A 140 14.84 -12.85 0.98
CA GLN A 140 15.14 -13.82 2.04
C GLN A 140 16.62 -13.75 2.43
N ASN A 141 16.95 -14.31 3.60
CA ASN A 141 18.32 -14.42 4.12
C ASN A 141 19.12 -13.10 4.00
N GLY A 142 18.58 -12.01 4.54
CA GLY A 142 19.25 -10.71 4.51
C GLY A 142 19.41 -10.11 3.11
N GLY A 143 18.65 -10.57 2.12
CA GLY A 143 18.71 -10.07 0.74
C GLY A 143 19.58 -10.90 -0.20
N ALA A 144 20.20 -11.99 0.25
CA ALA A 144 20.99 -12.86 -0.63
C ALA A 144 20.13 -13.65 -1.63
N TYR A 145 18.84 -13.83 -1.33
CA TYR A 145 17.91 -14.62 -2.12
C TYR A 145 16.59 -13.87 -2.34
N ILE A 146 15.93 -14.14 -3.46
CA ILE A 146 14.65 -13.53 -3.82
C ILE A 146 13.62 -14.60 -4.08
N ARG A 147 12.47 -14.49 -3.42
CA ARG A 147 11.29 -15.29 -3.74
C ARG A 147 10.56 -14.61 -4.89
N LEU A 148 10.30 -15.37 -5.95
CA LEU A 148 9.50 -14.93 -7.09
C LEU A 148 8.02 -15.30 -6.88
N ASN A 149 7.10 -14.63 -7.56
CA ASN A 149 5.66 -14.91 -7.41
C ASN A 149 5.22 -16.09 -8.27
N GLU A 150 5.69 -16.14 -9.52
CA GLU A 150 5.23 -17.09 -10.53
C GLU A 150 5.84 -18.48 -10.33
N ILE A 151 6.96 -18.57 -9.61
CA ILE A 151 7.63 -19.83 -9.29
C ILE A 151 7.91 -19.93 -7.79
N LYS A 152 7.85 -21.16 -7.25
CA LYS A 152 8.20 -21.43 -5.84
C LYS A 152 9.72 -21.32 -5.58
N LYS A 153 10.54 -21.29 -6.64
CA LYS A 153 12.01 -21.22 -6.55
C LYS A 153 12.44 -19.87 -5.95
N VAL A 154 13.52 -19.92 -5.17
CA VAL A 154 14.11 -18.76 -4.53
C VAL A 154 15.56 -18.61 -5.03
N PRO A 155 15.79 -18.00 -6.21
CA PRO A 155 17.13 -17.81 -6.75
C PRO A 155 17.98 -16.87 -5.89
N ARG A 156 19.30 -17.04 -6.00
CA ARG A 156 20.27 -16.06 -5.51
C ARG A 156 20.18 -14.78 -6.33
N VAL A 157 20.45 -13.65 -5.67
CA VAL A 157 20.42 -12.33 -6.31
C VAL A 157 21.41 -12.22 -7.47
N ASP A 158 22.58 -12.85 -7.37
CA ASP A 158 23.62 -12.78 -8.40
C ASP A 158 23.19 -13.36 -9.76
N LEU A 159 22.19 -14.25 -9.75
CA LEU A 159 21.64 -14.87 -10.97
C LEU A 159 20.54 -14.03 -11.62
N LEU A 160 20.12 -12.93 -10.99
CA LEU A 160 19.01 -12.11 -11.42
C LEU A 160 19.50 -10.85 -12.11
N ILE A 161 18.85 -10.51 -13.21
CA ILE A 161 19.10 -9.26 -13.93
C ILE A 161 17.90 -8.33 -13.68
N PRO A 162 18.12 -7.09 -13.21
CA PRO A 162 17.03 -6.13 -13.05
C PRO A 162 16.36 -5.85 -14.40
N TYR A 163 15.02 -5.86 -14.43
CA TYR A 163 14.26 -5.58 -15.65
C TYR A 163 13.43 -4.31 -15.55
N LYS A 164 12.59 -4.17 -14.51
CA LYS A 164 11.76 -2.97 -14.28
C LYS A 164 11.49 -2.78 -12.79
N PHE A 165 11.78 -1.60 -12.26
CA PHE A 165 11.40 -1.23 -10.90
C PHE A 165 9.97 -0.69 -10.86
N ASN A 166 9.18 -1.11 -9.87
CA ASN A 166 7.76 -0.80 -9.75
C ASN A 166 7.44 0.08 -8.53
N LYS A 167 8.43 0.86 -8.06
CA LYS A 167 8.29 1.87 -6.99
C LYS A 167 8.50 3.27 -7.52
N GLY A 168 7.78 4.24 -6.97
CA GLY A 168 7.79 5.62 -7.45
C GLY A 168 6.81 5.83 -8.59
N ILE A 169 7.22 6.60 -9.59
CA ILE A 169 6.44 6.88 -10.80
C ILE A 169 6.76 5.80 -11.82
N VAL A 170 5.73 5.06 -12.25
CA VAL A 170 5.87 3.89 -13.13
C VAL A 170 4.89 4.04 -14.29
N TRP A 171 5.41 3.97 -15.51
CA TRP A 171 4.57 3.84 -16.71
C TRP A 171 3.93 2.46 -16.72
N ILE A 172 2.61 2.41 -16.84
CA ILE A 172 1.84 1.18 -16.93
C ILE A 172 2.00 0.61 -18.33
#